data_AF-A0A7Y0L950-F1
#
_entry.id   AF-A0A7Y0L950-F1
#
_cell.length_a   1.000
_cell.length_b   1.000
_cell.length_c   1.000
_cell.angle_alpha   90.00
_cell.angle_beta   90.00
_cell.angle_gamma   90.00
#
_symmetry.space_group_name_H-M   'P 1'
#
loop_
_entity.id
_entity.type
_entity.pdbx_description
1 polymer ?
#
loop_
_entity_poly.entity_id
_entity_poly.type
_entity_poly.pdbx_seq_one_letter_code
_entity_poly.pdbx_strand_id
1 'polypeptide(L)' 'RQVKRVENWTYDDTHDEWICAAGRRLTFQGLKQARSDNGYWATLRVYQAHDCPTCPLKAECTTAEYRRIQISP' A
#
# COMPACT_ATOMS: atom_id res chain seq x y z
N ARG A 1 2.49 18.48 -0.30
CA ARG A 1 3.32 17.25 -0.17
C ARG A 1 2.46 16.07 -0.60
N GLN A 2 2.89 15.21 -1.54
CA GLN A 2 2.04 14.15 -2.12
C GLN A 2 2.08 12.87 -1.27
N VAL A 3 1.61 12.94 0.00
CA VAL A 3 1.76 11.89 1.03
C VAL A 3 1.18 10.53 0.62
N LYS A 4 0.02 10.53 -0.05
CA LYS A 4 -0.73 9.31 -0.42
C LYS A 4 -0.23 8.57 -1.68
N ARG A 5 0.66 9.20 -2.45
CA ARG A 5 1.15 8.68 -3.74
C ARG A 5 2.19 7.61 -3.49
N VAL A 6 1.87 6.38 -3.89
CA VAL A 6 2.69 5.19 -3.64
C VAL A 6 3.98 5.23 -4.47
N GLU A 7 3.96 5.92 -5.61
CA GLU A 7 5.13 6.13 -6.46
C GLU A 7 6.24 6.93 -5.76
N ASN A 8 5.90 7.67 -4.69
CA ASN A 8 6.85 8.42 -3.87
C ASN A 8 7.29 7.64 -2.62
N TRP A 9 6.88 6.38 -2.46
CA TRP A 9 7.25 5.54 -1.32
C TRP A 9 8.41 4.62 -1.70
N THR A 10 9.14 4.17 -0.69
CA THR A 10 10.27 3.25 -0.89
C THR A 10 9.78 1.82 -0.80
N TYR A 11 10.23 0.96 -1.71
CA TYR A 11 10.08 -0.49 -1.57
C TYR A 11 11.38 -1.08 -1.01
N ASP A 12 11.27 -1.84 0.07
CA ASP A 12 12.35 -2.60 0.72
C ASP A 12 12.29 -4.04 0.19
N ASP A 13 13.12 -4.34 -0.80
CA ASP A 13 13.17 -5.64 -1.48
C ASP A 13 13.64 -6.77 -0.55
N THR A 14 14.43 -6.45 0.47
CA THR A 14 14.96 -7.42 1.42
C THR A 14 13.86 -7.99 2.31
N HIS A 15 12.88 -7.17 2.67
CA HIS A 15 11.77 -7.57 3.56
C HIS A 15 10.45 -7.78 2.83
N ASP A 16 10.37 -7.47 1.53
CA ASP A 16 9.11 -7.41 0.77
C ASP A 16 8.09 -6.46 1.42
N GLU A 17 8.53 -5.23 1.69
CA GLU A 17 7.72 -4.22 2.38
C GLU A 17 7.74 -2.87 1.66
N TRP A 18 6.67 -2.10 1.84
CA TRP A 18 6.64 -0.70 1.41
C TRP A 18 6.81 0.23 2.61
N ILE A 19 7.57 1.31 2.45
CA ILE A 19 7.79 2.33 3.47
C ILE A 19 7.11 3.61 3.00
N CYS A 20 6.03 4.01 3.68
CA CYS A 20 5.26 5.19 3.30
C CYS A 20 5.98 6.51 3.65
N ALA A 21 5.44 7.63 3.19
CA ALA A 21 5.98 8.97 3.47
C ALA A 21 6.09 9.34 4.97
N ALA A 22 5.41 8.61 5.86
CA ALA A 22 5.51 8.75 7.31
C ALA A 22 6.55 7.80 7.96
N GLY A 23 7.32 7.06 7.15
CA GLY A 23 8.27 6.05 7.61
C GLY A 23 7.63 4.76 8.14
N ARG A 24 6.31 4.57 7.95
CA ARG A 24 5.61 3.35 8.39
C ARG A 24 5.72 2.26 7.35
N ARG A 25 5.99 1.04 7.80
CA ARG A 25 6.07 -0.18 6.98
C ARG A 25 4.68 -0.71 6.65
N LEU A 26 4.53 -1.17 5.41
CA LEU A 26 3.40 -1.93 4.92
C LEU A 26 3.88 -3.32 4.57
N THR A 27 3.30 -4.31 5.22
CA THR A 27 3.69 -5.72 5.07
C THR A 27 2.78 -6.44 4.08
N PHE A 28 3.31 -7.45 3.41
CA PHE A 28 2.54 -8.28 2.49
C PHE A 28 1.39 -8.99 3.20
N GLN A 29 0.18 -8.89 2.63
CA GLN A 29 -1.04 -9.47 3.17
C GLN A 29 -1.57 -10.62 2.31
N GLY A 30 -1.04 -10.82 1.11
CA GLY A 30 -1.48 -11.87 0.20
C GLY A 30 -1.71 -11.41 -1.22
N LEU A 31 -2.12 -12.36 -2.05
CA LEU A 31 -2.47 -12.17 -3.45
C LEU A 31 -3.97 -11.94 -3.60
N LYS A 32 -4.35 -11.07 -4.53
CA LYS A 32 -5.74 -10.83 -4.92
C LYS A 32 -5.86 -11.00 -6.44
N GLN A 33 -6.79 -11.84 -6.87
CA GLN A 33 -7.18 -11.88 -8.28
C GLN A 33 -8.12 -10.71 -8.57
N ALA A 34 -7.82 -9.96 -9.63
CA ALA A 34 -8.66 -8.88 -10.12
C ALA A 34 -8.93 -9.08 -11.61
N ARG A 35 -10.17 -8.83 -12.02
CA ARG A 35 -10.55 -8.83 -13.43
C ARG A 35 -10.55 -7.39 -13.93
N SER A 36 -9.86 -7.13 -15.02
CA SER A 36 -9.91 -5.84 -15.71
C SER A 36 -11.20 -5.69 -16.53
N ASP A 37 -11.52 -4.46 -16.91
CA ASP A 37 -12.73 -4.16 -17.69
C ASP A 37 -12.75 -4.85 -19.06
N ASN A 38 -11.58 -5.08 -19.65
CA ASN A 38 -11.41 -5.84 -20.90
C ASN A 38 -11.35 -7.37 -20.69
N GLY A 39 -11.63 -7.87 -19.48
CA GLY A 39 -11.89 -9.27 -19.19
C GLY A 39 -10.69 -10.13 -18.79
N TYR A 40 -9.48 -9.57 -18.74
CA TYR A 40 -8.26 -10.28 -18.32
C TYR A 40 -8.16 -10.40 -16.81
N TRP A 41 -7.53 -11.49 -16.36
CA TRP A 41 -7.21 -11.70 -14.95
C TRP A 41 -5.79 -11.22 -14.64
N ALA A 42 -5.65 -10.45 -13.56
CA ALA A 42 -4.38 -10.05 -13.00
C ALA A 42 -4.27 -10.52 -11.54
N THR A 43 -3.06 -10.89 -11.15
CA THR A 43 -2.72 -11.17 -9.75
C THR A 43 -2.07 -9.93 -9.15
N LEU A 44 -2.71 -9.35 -8.14
CA LEU A 44 -2.21 -8.18 -7.42
C LEU A 44 -1.65 -8.61 -6.06
N ARG A 45 -0.51 -8.03 -5.68
CA ARG A 45 0.04 -8.13 -4.32
C ARG A 45 -0.59 -7.07 -3.44
N VAL A 46 -1.07 -7.47 -2.27
CA VAL A 46 -1.70 -6.59 -1.30
C VAL A 46 -0.73 -6.30 -0.17
N TYR A 47 -0.58 -5.03 0.20
CA TYR A 47 0.20 -4.62 1.37
C TYR A 47 -0.63 -3.72 2.30
N GLN A 48 -0.37 -3.78 3.61
CA GLN A 48 -1.08 -2.99 4.62
C GLN A 48 -0.15 -2.50 5.74
N ALA A 49 -0.37 -1.25 6.17
CA ALA A 49 0.31 -0.64 7.31
C ALA A 49 -0.39 -0.99 8.63
N HIS A 50 0.39 -1.12 9.71
CA HIS A 50 -0.13 -1.50 11.02
C HIS A 50 -0.35 -0.32 11.99
N ASP A 51 0.32 0.82 11.79
CA ASP A 51 0.32 1.95 12.75
C ASP A 51 -0.33 3.23 12.19
N CYS A 52 -1.37 3.10 11.35
CA CYS A 52 -2.05 4.27 10.80
C CYS A 52 -2.90 5.07 11.79
N PRO A 53 -3.61 4.48 12.77
CA PRO A 53 -4.51 5.23 13.66
C PRO A 53 -3.83 6.37 14.43
N THR A 54 -2.55 6.22 14.78
CA THR A 54 -1.75 7.22 15.52
C THR A 54 -0.84 8.04 14.61
N CYS A 55 -0.96 7.89 13.29
CA CYS A 55 -0.10 8.58 12.32
C CYS A 55 -0.53 10.05 12.13
N PRO A 56 0.37 11.04 12.31
CA PRO A 56 0.01 12.46 12.14
C PRO A 56 -0.36 12.81 10.70
N LEU A 57 0.09 12.01 9.72
CA LEU A 57 -0.22 12.21 8.31
C LEU A 57 -1.48 11.45 7.85
N LYS A 58 -2.22 10.79 8.76
CA LYS A 58 -3.36 9.93 8.41
C LYS A 58 -4.41 10.68 7.59
N ALA A 59 -4.80 11.88 8.02
CA ALA A 59 -5.84 12.67 7.36
C ALA A 59 -5.51 13.01 5.89
N GLU A 60 -4.23 13.20 5.56
CA GLU A 60 -3.76 13.45 4.18
C GLU A 60 -3.49 12.16 3.39
N CYS A 61 -3.31 11.03 4.08
CA CYS A 61 -2.92 9.76 3.50
C CYS A 61 -4.12 8.86 3.14
N THR A 62 -5.01 8.62 4.09
CA THR A 62 -6.14 7.68 3.93
C THR A 62 -7.29 7.96 4.88
N THR A 63 -8.51 7.76 4.38
CA THR A 63 -9.74 7.80 5.19
C THR A 63 -10.02 6.47 5.91
N ALA A 64 -9.40 5.37 5.48
CA ALA A 64 -9.51 4.07 6.14
C ALA A 64 -8.81 4.06 7.50
N GLU A 65 -9.06 3.04 8.32
CA GLU A 65 -8.33 2.83 9.58
C GLU A 65 -6.84 2.59 9.32
N TYR A 66 -6.55 1.74 8.33
CA TYR A 66 -5.20 1.39 7.89
C TYR A 66 -5.00 1.62 6.40
N ARG A 67 -3.80 2.08 6.02
CA ARG A 67 -3.43 2.25 4.61
C ARG A 67 -3.17 0.89 3.98
N ARG A 68 -3.93 0.59 2.92
CA ARG A 68 -3.79 -0.61 2.09
C ARG A 68 -3.49 -0.22 0.64
N ILE A 69 -2.56 -0.94 0.00
CA ILE A 69 -2.21 -0.77 -1.42
C ILE A 69 -2.29 -2.11 -2.16
N GLN A 70 -2.50 -2.04 -3.46
CA GLN A 70 -2.52 -3.19 -4.37
C GLN A 70 -1.55 -2.88 -5.51
N ILE A 71 -0.54 -3.73 -5.69
CA ILE A 71 0.55 -3.54 -6.65
C ILE A 71 0.54 -4.73 -7.59
N SER A 72 0.57 -4.48 -8.90
CA SER A 72 0.91 -5.53 -9.85
C SER A 72 2.39 -5.86 -9.69
N PRO A 73 2.78 -7.13 -9.55
CA PRO A 73 4.17 -7.53 -9.68
C PRO A 73 4.75 -7.13 -11.04
#